data_AF-S4XJM7-F1
#
_entry.id   AF-S4XJM7-F1
#
_cell.length_a   1.000
_cell.length_b   1.000
_cell.length_c   1.000
_cell.angle_alpha   90.00
_cell.angle_beta   90.00
_cell.angle_gamma   90.00
#
_symmetry.space_group_name_H-M   'P 1'
#
loop_
_entity.id
_entity.type
_entity.pdbx_description
1 polymer ?
#
loop_
_entity_poly.entity_id
_entity_poly.type
_entity_poly.pdbx_seq_one_letter_code
_entity_poly.pdbx_strand_id
1 'polypeptide(L)'
;MSAEQGAGAGAAGAGAGAGRRGLVIVYTGHGKGKTTAALGMVFRALGRGMRVAVVQFIKGKWKTGERLFAETIPGLTFLVMGRGFTWESDDLSRDKAAARAAFQEAAALIGGGEQDIVVLDEITYALHYGFIAEDELLAALRARPPHVHVVITGRNAPDALVALADLVTEMRPVKHPFEQGMKAQIGVDF
;
A
#
# COMPACT_ATOMS: atom_id res chain seq x y z
N MET A 1 37.40 20.04 -53.76
CA MET A 1 36.13 19.57 -54.34
C MET A 1 35.81 18.26 -53.62
N SER A 2 34.81 18.08 -52.76
CA SER A 2 33.72 18.87 -52.17
C SER A 2 33.32 18.08 -50.90
N ALA A 3 33.12 18.68 -49.72
CA ALA A 3 31.80 18.93 -49.09
C ALA A 3 30.78 17.77 -49.29
N GLU A 4 30.01 17.25 -48.34
CA GLU A 4 29.54 17.77 -47.04
C GLU A 4 28.80 16.65 -46.26
N GLN A 5 28.19 17.04 -45.14
CA GLN A 5 27.68 16.27 -44.00
C GLN A 5 26.38 15.46 -44.25
N GLY A 6 26.07 14.57 -43.29
CA GLY A 6 24.75 13.96 -43.15
C GLY A 6 24.60 13.16 -41.85
N ALA A 7 24.21 13.85 -40.78
CA ALA A 7 23.81 13.26 -39.51
C ALA A 7 22.47 12.50 -39.64
N GLY A 8 22.32 11.41 -38.89
CA GLY A 8 21.07 10.68 -38.72
C GLY A 8 21.06 9.94 -37.39
N ALA A 9 20.70 10.67 -36.34
CA ALA A 9 20.51 10.18 -34.98
C ALA A 9 19.28 9.27 -34.86
N GLY A 10 19.31 8.38 -33.86
CA GLY A 10 18.08 7.90 -33.21
C GLY A 10 17.68 6.47 -33.50
N ALA A 11 18.52 5.48 -33.17
CA ALA A 11 18.00 4.18 -32.80
C ALA A 11 17.67 4.20 -31.31
N ALA A 12 16.38 4.06 -31.04
CA ALA A 12 15.71 4.18 -29.75
C ALA A 12 16.48 3.54 -28.59
N GLY A 13 16.45 4.25 -27.45
CA GLY A 13 17.05 3.83 -26.20
C GLY A 13 16.71 2.38 -25.88
N ALA A 14 17.74 1.54 -25.91
CA ALA A 14 17.72 0.20 -25.36
C ALA A 14 17.24 0.29 -23.91
N GLY A 15 16.22 -0.52 -23.59
CA GLY A 15 15.53 -0.51 -22.31
C GLY A 15 16.48 -0.50 -21.12
N ALA A 16 16.13 0.32 -20.12
CA ALA A 16 16.74 0.24 -18.80
C ALA A 16 16.75 -1.24 -18.36
N GLY A 17 17.94 -1.78 -18.11
CA GLY A 17 18.15 -3.20 -17.86
C GLY A 17 17.27 -3.74 -16.74
N ALA A 18 17.01 -5.04 -16.79
CA ALA A 18 16.31 -5.81 -15.77
C ALA A 18 17.09 -5.83 -14.44
N GLY A 19 17.15 -4.68 -13.77
CA GLY A 19 17.72 -4.48 -12.45
C GLY A 19 16.67 -4.67 -11.36
N ARG A 20 17.12 -5.05 -10.17
CA ARG A 20 16.28 -5.05 -8.96
C ARG A 20 15.79 -3.62 -8.71
N ARG A 21 14.47 -3.40 -8.80
CA ARG A 21 13.79 -2.16 -8.41
C ARG A 21 12.65 -2.46 -7.44
N GLY A 22 12.30 -1.47 -6.63
CA GLY A 22 11.12 -1.44 -5.78
C GLY A 22 9.85 -1.59 -6.61
N LEU A 23 8.88 -2.32 -6.05
CA LEU A 23 7.65 -2.70 -6.73
C LEU A 23 6.45 -2.04 -6.07
N VAL A 24 5.44 -1.69 -6.87
CA VAL A 24 4.09 -1.39 -6.38
C VAL A 24 3.25 -2.66 -6.43
N ILE A 25 2.75 -3.09 -5.28
CA ILE A 25 2.02 -4.35 -5.11
C ILE A 25 0.62 -4.01 -4.58
N VAL A 26 -0.42 -4.55 -5.20
CA VAL A 26 -1.81 -4.33 -4.80
C VAL A 26 -2.47 -5.65 -4.44
N TYR A 27 -2.93 -5.77 -3.19
CA TYR A 27 -3.80 -6.85 -2.73
C TYR A 27 -5.24 -6.32 -2.62
N THR A 28 -6.10 -6.69 -3.58
CA THR A 28 -7.49 -6.24 -3.64
C THR A 28 -8.50 -7.40 -3.63
N GLY A 29 -9.78 -7.12 -3.90
CA GLY A 29 -10.87 -8.09 -3.89
C GLY A 29 -11.58 -8.24 -2.54
N HIS A 30 -12.72 -8.91 -2.55
CA HIS A 30 -13.62 -9.03 -1.39
C HIS A 30 -13.24 -10.13 -0.40
N GLY A 31 -12.38 -11.06 -0.81
CA GLY A 31 -11.91 -12.18 0.00
C GLY A 31 -10.99 -11.77 1.14
N LYS A 32 -10.94 -12.61 2.18
CA LYS A 32 -10.01 -12.48 3.30
C LYS A 32 -8.58 -12.77 2.81
N GLY A 33 -7.62 -12.00 3.32
CA GLY A 33 -6.19 -12.28 3.16
C GLY A 33 -5.32 -11.08 2.77
N LYS A 34 -5.90 -9.94 2.38
CA LYS A 34 -5.16 -8.82 1.77
C LYS A 34 -4.11 -8.25 2.71
N THR A 35 -4.55 -7.82 3.89
CA THR A 35 -3.69 -7.32 4.97
C THR A 35 -2.72 -8.39 5.43
N THR A 36 -3.17 -9.63 5.64
CA THR A 36 -2.27 -10.71 6.10
C THR A 36 -1.19 -11.06 5.07
N ALA A 37 -1.47 -10.95 3.77
CA ALA A 37 -0.47 -11.13 2.72
C ALA A 37 0.56 -9.99 2.72
N ALA A 38 0.11 -8.74 2.90
CA ALA A 38 1.01 -7.60 3.09
C ALA A 38 1.91 -7.79 4.32
N LEU A 39 1.34 -8.19 5.46
CA LEU A 39 2.08 -8.43 6.70
C LEU A 39 3.02 -9.65 6.61
N GLY A 40 2.67 -10.68 5.84
CA GLY A 40 3.60 -11.77 5.52
C GLY A 40 4.83 -11.28 4.76
N MET A 41 4.67 -10.27 3.90
CA MET A 41 5.79 -9.62 3.22
C MET A 41 6.61 -8.74 4.17
N VAL A 42 5.97 -8.03 5.10
CA VAL A 42 6.63 -7.29 6.18
C VAL A 42 7.53 -8.23 6.99
N PHE A 43 7.01 -9.37 7.42
CA PHE A 43 7.79 -10.35 8.19
C PHE A 43 8.99 -10.90 7.39
N ARG A 44 8.80 -11.18 6.10
CA ARG A 44 9.89 -11.61 5.21
C ARG A 44 10.99 -10.55 5.09
N ALA A 45 10.62 -9.28 5.02
CA ALA A 45 11.56 -8.16 4.90
C ALA A 45 12.33 -7.92 6.20
N LEU A 46 11.63 -7.94 7.33
CA LEU A 46 12.24 -7.82 8.67
C LEU A 46 13.24 -8.95 8.93
N GLY A 47 12.92 -10.19 8.53
CA GLY A 47 13.85 -11.32 8.59
C GLY A 47 15.10 -11.17 7.71
N ARG A 48 15.15 -10.16 6.84
CA ARG A 48 16.29 -9.78 6.00
C ARG A 48 16.95 -8.48 6.48
N GLY A 49 16.56 -7.94 7.64
CA GLY A 49 17.10 -6.70 8.20
C GLY A 49 16.64 -5.42 7.48
N MET A 50 15.58 -5.51 6.69
CA MET A 50 15.01 -4.35 5.98
C MET A 50 14.20 -3.48 6.93
N ARG A 51 14.16 -2.18 6.66
CA ARG A 51 13.31 -1.22 7.38
C ARG A 51 11.93 -1.16 6.74
N VAL A 52 10.90 -1.25 7.58
CA VAL A 52 9.51 -1.35 7.11
C VAL A 52 8.62 -0.37 7.84
N ALA A 53 7.74 0.30 7.09
CA ALA A 53 6.64 1.06 7.66
C ALA A 53 5.28 0.48 7.23
N VAL A 54 4.32 0.46 8.16
CA VAL A 54 2.92 0.12 7.90
C VAL A 54 2.07 1.32 8.33
N VAL A 55 1.26 1.84 7.41
CA VAL A 55 0.28 2.89 7.67
C VAL A 55 -1.11 2.31 7.43
N GLN A 56 -1.87 2.16 8.51
CA GLN A 56 -3.22 1.60 8.49
C GLN A 56 -4.26 2.73 8.49
N PHE A 57 -5.04 2.84 7.41
CA PHE A 57 -6.00 3.93 7.18
C PHE A 57 -7.36 3.72 7.86
N ILE A 58 -7.65 2.50 8.32
CA ILE A 58 -8.87 2.17 9.06
C ILE A 58 -8.49 1.67 10.46
N LYS A 59 -8.96 2.35 11.50
CA LYS A 59 -8.86 1.84 12.87
C LYS A 59 -9.86 0.71 13.08
N GLY A 60 -9.38 -0.48 13.39
CA GLY A 60 -10.25 -1.51 13.99
C GLY A 60 -10.76 -1.03 15.35
N LYS A 61 -11.98 -1.42 15.74
CA LYS A 61 -12.46 -1.27 17.13
C LYS A 61 -11.58 -2.04 18.14
N TRP A 62 -10.80 -3.00 17.63
CA TRP A 62 -9.94 -3.92 18.39
C TRP A 62 -8.47 -3.58 18.18
N LYS A 63 -7.63 -3.79 19.21
CA LYS A 63 -6.19 -3.90 19.01
C LYS A 63 -5.94 -5.24 18.32
N THR A 64 -5.53 -5.20 17.06
CA THR A 64 -5.21 -6.43 16.32
C THR A 64 -3.88 -7.01 16.82
N GLY A 65 -3.72 -8.33 16.71
CA GLY A 65 -2.51 -9.02 17.13
C GLY A 65 -1.25 -8.47 16.47
N GLU A 66 -1.34 -8.04 15.22
CA GLU A 66 -0.18 -7.56 14.45
C GLU A 66 0.28 -6.18 14.94
N ARG A 67 -0.65 -5.31 15.36
CA ARG A 67 -0.31 -4.04 16.01
C ARG A 67 0.41 -4.27 17.34
N LEU A 68 -0.15 -5.16 18.18
CA LEU A 68 0.45 -5.49 19.47
C LEU A 68 1.85 -6.06 19.30
N PHE A 69 2.04 -6.92 18.31
CA PHE A 69 3.34 -7.51 18.03
C PHE A 69 4.33 -6.48 17.46
N ALA A 70 3.88 -5.57 16.60
CA ALA A 70 4.72 -4.55 15.98
C ALA A 70 5.42 -3.64 17.01
N GLU A 71 4.78 -3.35 18.14
CA GLU A 71 5.37 -2.57 19.24
C GLU A 71 6.65 -3.23 19.83
N THR A 72 6.85 -4.52 19.57
CA THR A 72 8.01 -5.30 20.06
C THR A 72 9.11 -5.51 19.02
N ILE A 73 8.92 -5.06 17.77
CA ILE A 73 9.84 -5.36 16.67
C ILE A 73 10.68 -4.14 16.30
N PRO A 74 12.01 -4.17 16.53
CA PRO A 74 12.90 -3.15 16.01
C PRO A 74 12.88 -3.09 14.47
N GLY A 75 12.89 -1.87 13.92
CA GLY A 75 12.89 -1.66 12.46
C GLY A 75 11.51 -1.71 11.80
N LEU A 76 10.44 -1.95 12.56
CA LEU A 76 9.06 -1.83 12.11
C LEU A 76 8.41 -0.56 12.68
N THR A 77 8.07 0.38 11.80
CA THR A 77 7.22 1.52 12.14
C THR A 77 5.76 1.15 11.84
N PHE A 78 4.89 1.12 12.85
CA PHE A 78 3.47 0.80 12.67
C PHE A 78 2.58 1.97 13.11
N LEU A 79 1.98 2.64 12.13
CA LEU A 79 1.15 3.81 12.31
C LEU A 79 -0.30 3.46 12.05
N VAL A 80 -1.14 3.57 13.08
CA VAL A 80 -2.59 3.43 12.92
C VAL A 80 -3.19 4.82 12.87
N MET A 81 -3.54 5.25 11.66
CA MET A 81 -3.93 6.61 11.36
C MET A 81 -5.35 6.60 10.78
N GLY A 82 -6.31 6.98 11.62
CA GLY A 82 -7.73 6.92 11.31
C GLY A 82 -8.54 6.76 12.60
N ARG A 83 -9.80 7.19 12.61
CA ARG A 83 -10.70 6.95 13.76
C ARG A 83 -11.43 5.62 13.71
N GLY A 84 -11.21 4.86 12.65
CA GLY A 84 -12.02 3.69 12.35
C GLY A 84 -13.11 4.21 11.48
N PHE A 85 -12.79 4.27 10.19
CA PHE A 85 -13.77 4.41 9.15
C PHE A 85 -14.71 3.23 9.25
N THR A 86 -15.72 3.42 10.07
CA THR A 86 -16.84 2.54 10.20
C THR A 86 -18.00 3.28 9.60
N TRP A 87 -18.92 2.52 9.04
CA TRP A 87 -20.26 2.91 8.61
C TRP A 87 -21.09 3.59 9.74
N GLU A 88 -20.49 3.79 10.91
CA GLU A 88 -21.03 4.38 12.15
C GLU A 88 -20.39 5.75 12.48
N SER A 89 -19.55 6.33 11.60
CA SER A 89 -18.93 7.63 11.87
C SER A 89 -19.93 8.77 11.68
N ASP A 90 -20.16 9.52 12.74
CA ASP A 90 -21.06 10.68 12.75
C ASP A 90 -20.42 11.96 12.16
N ASP A 91 -19.13 11.94 11.80
CA ASP A 91 -18.40 13.12 11.32
C ASP A 91 -17.37 12.81 10.22
N LEU A 92 -17.86 12.82 8.98
CA LEU A 92 -17.06 12.63 7.75
C LEU A 92 -15.93 13.67 7.59
N SER A 93 -16.06 14.85 8.19
CA SER A 93 -15.05 15.91 8.03
C SER A 93 -13.77 15.61 8.83
N ARG A 94 -13.94 15.12 10.07
CA ARG A 94 -12.82 14.68 10.92
C ARG A 94 -12.13 13.45 10.36
N ASP A 95 -12.93 12.55 9.83
CA ASP A 95 -12.51 11.36 9.13
C ASP A 95 -11.65 11.71 7.90
N LYS A 96 -12.13 12.61 7.05
CA LYS A 96 -11.34 13.15 5.93
C LYS A 96 -10.02 13.74 6.41
N ALA A 97 -10.02 14.55 7.47
CA ALA A 97 -8.80 15.15 8.02
C ALA A 97 -7.82 14.08 8.52
N ALA A 98 -8.30 13.03 9.21
CA ALA A 98 -7.46 11.93 9.66
C ALA A 98 -6.86 11.13 8.50
N ALA A 99 -7.65 10.84 7.46
CA ALA A 99 -7.16 10.19 6.24
C ALA A 99 -6.10 11.03 5.51
N ARG A 100 -6.29 12.36 5.44
CA ARG A 100 -5.31 13.29 4.86
C ARG A 100 -4.00 13.29 5.65
N ALA A 101 -4.07 13.34 6.98
CA ALA A 101 -2.87 13.29 7.83
C ALA A 101 -2.15 11.94 7.69
N ALA A 102 -2.89 10.83 7.67
CA ALA A 102 -2.35 9.49 7.40
C ALA A 102 -1.61 9.43 6.06
N PHE A 103 -2.20 10.04 5.02
CA PHE A 103 -1.62 10.07 3.69
C PHE A 103 -0.37 10.93 3.60
N GLN A 104 -0.34 12.07 4.27
CA GLN A 104 0.85 12.92 4.33
C GLN A 104 2.04 12.17 4.94
N GLU A 105 1.80 11.46 6.04
CA GLU A 105 2.82 10.63 6.69
C GLU A 105 3.27 9.47 5.78
N ALA A 106 2.31 8.78 5.16
CA ALA A 106 2.61 7.73 4.19
C ALA A 106 3.44 8.23 3.00
N ALA A 107 3.09 9.39 2.44
CA ALA A 107 3.81 9.99 1.32
C ALA A 107 5.23 10.41 1.73
N ALA A 108 5.42 10.90 2.96
CA ALA A 108 6.74 11.20 3.51
C ALA A 108 7.59 9.92 3.69
N LEU A 109 7.01 8.84 4.21
CA LEU A 109 7.68 7.55 4.35
C LEU A 109 8.09 6.96 2.99
N ILE A 110 7.21 7.07 1.98
CA ILE A 110 7.49 6.64 0.60
C ILE A 110 8.61 7.48 -0.01
N GLY A 111 8.49 8.80 0.05
CA GLY A 111 9.41 9.74 -0.60
C GLY A 111 10.77 9.84 0.08
N GLY A 112 10.83 9.64 1.40
CA GLY A 112 12.06 9.77 2.19
C GLY A 112 13.10 8.69 1.90
N GLY A 113 12.69 7.53 1.38
CA GLY A 113 13.62 6.47 0.96
C GLY A 113 14.32 5.74 2.10
N GLU A 114 14.00 6.07 3.35
CA GLU A 114 14.54 5.35 4.49
C GLU A 114 13.97 3.93 4.60
N GLN A 115 12.68 3.78 4.31
CA GLN A 115 12.04 2.47 4.35
C GLN A 115 12.34 1.71 3.08
N ASP A 116 12.62 0.42 3.19
CA ASP A 116 12.69 -0.45 2.03
C ASP A 116 11.28 -0.85 1.57
N ILE A 117 10.33 -0.93 2.51
CA ILE A 117 8.93 -1.30 2.27
C ILE A 117 7.99 -0.35 3.02
N VAL A 118 7.00 0.18 2.32
CA VAL A 118 5.88 0.93 2.91
C VAL A 118 4.57 0.23 2.58
N VAL A 119 3.81 -0.15 3.60
CA VAL A 119 2.46 -0.74 3.45
C VAL A 119 1.42 0.34 3.71
N LEU A 120 0.52 0.52 2.75
CA LEU A 120 -0.67 1.37 2.83
C LEU A 120 -1.89 0.45 3.01
N ASP A 121 -2.15 0.09 4.26
CA ASP A 121 -3.21 -0.87 4.59
C ASP A 121 -4.58 -0.19 4.59
N GLU A 122 -5.49 -0.72 3.79
CA GLU A 122 -6.88 -0.26 3.61
C GLU A 122 -7.02 1.17 3.07
N ILE A 123 -6.01 1.69 2.36
CA ILE A 123 -6.04 3.02 1.74
C ILE A 123 -7.12 3.16 0.66
N THR A 124 -7.53 2.07 0.00
CA THR A 124 -8.52 2.14 -1.09
C THR A 124 -9.87 2.69 -0.64
N TYR A 125 -10.23 2.55 0.64
CA TYR A 125 -11.44 3.19 1.18
C TYR A 125 -11.32 4.70 1.23
N ALA A 126 -10.17 5.24 1.61
CA ALA A 126 -9.94 6.68 1.64
C ALA A 126 -9.97 7.29 0.22
N LEU A 127 -9.58 6.52 -0.80
CA LEU A 127 -9.78 6.88 -2.21
C LEU A 127 -11.27 6.82 -2.59
N HIS A 128 -11.95 5.72 -2.25
CA HIS A 128 -13.36 5.50 -2.59
C HIS A 128 -14.28 6.60 -2.03
N TYR A 129 -14.05 7.03 -0.79
CA TYR A 129 -14.81 8.12 -0.16
C TYR A 129 -14.34 9.53 -0.58
N GLY A 130 -13.33 9.65 -1.45
CA GLY A 130 -12.81 10.95 -1.92
C GLY A 130 -12.11 11.76 -0.82
N PHE A 131 -11.60 11.11 0.22
CA PHE A 131 -10.81 11.78 1.25
C PHE A 131 -9.40 12.08 0.78
N ILE A 132 -8.86 11.21 -0.08
CA ILE A 132 -7.58 11.38 -0.76
C ILE A 132 -7.87 11.29 -2.25
N ALA A 133 -7.36 12.23 -3.05
CA ALA A 133 -7.48 12.15 -4.50
C ALA A 133 -6.58 11.05 -5.04
N GLU A 134 -7.08 10.27 -6.00
CA GLU A 134 -6.33 9.17 -6.62
C GLU A 134 -5.02 9.65 -7.24
N ASP A 135 -5.05 10.79 -7.94
CA ASP A 135 -3.86 11.39 -8.55
C ASP A 135 -2.75 11.72 -7.55
N GLU A 136 -3.09 12.09 -6.31
CA GLU A 136 -2.10 12.34 -5.26
C GLU A 136 -1.36 11.05 -4.89
N LEU A 137 -2.08 9.93 -4.75
CA LEU A 137 -1.47 8.63 -4.50
C LEU A 137 -0.59 8.21 -5.68
N LEU A 138 -1.12 8.28 -6.91
CA LEU A 138 -0.37 7.88 -8.10
C LEU A 138 0.90 8.72 -8.27
N ALA A 139 0.84 10.03 -7.98
CA ALA A 139 2.01 10.90 -8.00
C ALA A 139 3.07 10.47 -6.98
N ALA A 140 2.67 10.20 -5.72
CA ALA A 140 3.58 9.72 -4.69
C ALA A 140 4.24 8.37 -5.08
N LEU A 141 3.47 7.45 -5.66
CA LEU A 141 3.98 6.15 -6.13
C LEU A 141 4.99 6.29 -7.27
N ARG A 142 4.77 7.22 -8.22
CA ARG A 142 5.70 7.47 -9.33
C ARG A 142 6.98 8.16 -8.88
N ALA A 143 6.87 9.08 -7.90
CA ALA A 143 8.00 9.86 -7.40
C ALA A 143 8.86 9.11 -6.36
N ARG A 144 8.43 7.92 -5.91
CA ARG A 144 9.14 7.16 -4.88
C ARG A 144 10.58 6.83 -5.31
N PRO A 145 11.52 6.72 -4.36
CA PRO A 145 12.87 6.26 -4.66
C PRO A 145 12.86 4.84 -5.26
N PRO A 146 13.75 4.53 -6.24
CA PRO A 146 13.64 3.30 -7.03
C PRO A 146 13.79 2.00 -6.25
N HIS A 147 14.29 2.01 -5.01
CA HIS A 147 14.42 0.81 -4.16
C HIS A 147 13.19 0.55 -3.28
N VAL A 148 12.32 1.53 -3.09
CA VAL A 148 11.19 1.44 -2.15
C VAL A 148 10.08 0.59 -2.76
N HIS A 149 9.72 -0.49 -2.06
CA HIS A 149 8.51 -1.25 -2.33
C HIS A 149 7.32 -0.57 -1.67
N VAL A 150 6.18 -0.50 -2.38
CA VAL A 150 4.92 -0.03 -1.80
C VAL A 150 3.88 -1.12 -1.95
N VAL A 151 3.27 -1.52 -0.82
CA VAL A 151 2.17 -2.49 -0.83
C VAL A 151 0.89 -1.77 -0.45
N ILE A 152 -0.15 -1.96 -1.26
CA ILE A 152 -1.46 -1.37 -1.05
C ILE A 152 -2.46 -2.49 -0.83
N THR A 153 -3.30 -2.34 0.18
CA THR A 153 -4.40 -3.25 0.42
C THR A 153 -5.74 -2.52 0.38
N GLY A 154 -6.76 -3.28 0.04
CA GLY A 154 -8.15 -2.91 0.27
C GLY A 154 -9.06 -3.30 -0.87
N ARG A 155 -10.36 -3.19 -0.64
CA ARG A 155 -11.37 -3.56 -1.64
C ARG A 155 -11.41 -2.53 -2.77
N ASN A 156 -11.83 -2.96 -3.96
CA ASN A 156 -12.13 -2.09 -5.09
C ASN A 156 -10.99 -1.11 -5.42
N ALA A 157 -9.76 -1.62 -5.58
CA ALA A 157 -8.64 -0.79 -6.01
C ALA A 157 -8.99 -0.10 -7.36
N PRO A 158 -8.78 1.23 -7.49
CA PRO A 158 -9.11 1.93 -8.73
C PRO A 158 -8.31 1.43 -9.94
N ASP A 159 -8.90 1.50 -11.13
CA ASP A 159 -8.30 0.97 -12.37
C ASP A 159 -6.94 1.61 -12.67
N ALA A 160 -6.75 2.91 -12.42
CA ALA A 160 -5.46 3.54 -12.69
C ALA A 160 -4.38 3.12 -11.67
N LEU A 161 -4.77 2.78 -10.44
CA LEU A 161 -3.87 2.16 -9.47
C LEU A 161 -3.49 0.73 -9.91
N VAL A 162 -4.46 -0.06 -10.38
CA VAL A 162 -4.21 -1.40 -10.94
C VAL A 162 -3.28 -1.33 -12.14
N ALA A 163 -3.49 -0.37 -13.03
CA ALA A 163 -2.65 -0.16 -14.21
C ALA A 163 -1.22 0.30 -13.87
N LEU A 164 -1.04 1.04 -12.78
CA LEU A 164 0.28 1.49 -12.31
C LEU A 164 1.06 0.40 -11.58
N ALA A 165 0.36 -0.54 -10.93
CA ALA A 165 0.98 -1.56 -10.09
C ALA A 165 1.81 -2.58 -10.89
N ASP A 166 2.92 -3.01 -10.30
CA ASP A 166 3.78 -4.06 -10.85
C ASP A 166 3.21 -5.47 -10.59
N LEU A 167 2.46 -5.63 -9.51
CA LEU A 167 1.78 -6.88 -9.14
C LEU A 167 0.41 -6.56 -8.57
N VAL A 168 -0.64 -7.21 -9.10
CA VAL A 168 -1.99 -7.13 -8.54
C VAL A 168 -2.50 -8.53 -8.26
N THR A 169 -3.01 -8.76 -7.05
CA THR A 169 -3.71 -10.00 -6.68
C THR A 169 -5.11 -9.64 -6.21
N GLU A 170 -6.10 -10.21 -6.88
CA GLU A 170 -7.50 -10.13 -6.47
C GLU A 170 -7.87 -11.35 -5.62
N MET A 171 -8.13 -11.11 -4.34
CA MET A 171 -8.60 -12.15 -3.43
C MET A 171 -10.11 -12.30 -3.59
N ARG A 172 -10.52 -13.39 -4.24
CA ARG A 172 -11.93 -13.73 -4.42
C ARG A 172 -12.40 -14.65 -3.29
N PRO A 173 -13.54 -14.35 -2.65
CA PRO A 173 -14.10 -15.23 -1.61
C PRO A 173 -14.71 -16.48 -2.27
N VAL A 174 -13.95 -17.56 -2.34
CA VAL A 174 -14.47 -18.87 -2.79
C VAL A 174 -15.39 -19.48 -1.73
N LYS A 175 -15.04 -19.27 -0.45
CA LYS A 175 -15.83 -19.65 0.73
C LYS A 175 -15.37 -18.80 1.91
N HIS A 176 -16.29 -18.38 2.77
CA HIS A 176 -15.93 -17.67 4.00
C HIS A 176 -16.72 -18.18 5.22
N PRO A 177 -16.10 -18.44 6.39
CA PRO A 177 -16.82 -18.92 7.59
C PRO A 177 -17.98 -18.02 8.03
N PHE A 178 -17.87 -16.72 7.81
CA PHE A 178 -18.94 -15.75 8.07
C PHE A 178 -20.25 -16.09 7.35
N GLU A 179 -20.19 -16.66 6.14
CA GLU A 179 -21.39 -17.09 5.39
C GLU A 179 -22.14 -18.24 6.08
N GLN A 180 -21.46 -18.93 7.00
CA GLN A 180 -22.02 -19.99 7.85
C GLN A 180 -22.42 -19.47 9.25
N GLY A 181 -22.44 -18.14 9.45
CA GLY A 181 -22.78 -17.52 10.72
C GLY A 181 -21.67 -17.60 11.78
N MET A 182 -20.45 -18.03 11.41
CA MET A 182 -19.33 -18.03 12.35
C MET A 182 -18.86 -16.61 12.65
N LYS A 183 -18.64 -16.32 13.93
CA LYS A 183 -18.11 -15.03 14.40
C LYS A 183 -16.60 -14.96 14.18
N ALA A 184 -16.07 -13.74 14.15
CA ALA A 184 -14.64 -13.47 14.09
C ALA A 184 -13.90 -14.10 15.29
N GLN A 185 -12.71 -14.65 15.05
CA GLN A 185 -11.90 -15.37 16.03
C GLN A 185 -10.54 -14.69 16.24
N ILE A 186 -10.11 -14.64 17.51
CA ILE A 186 -8.80 -14.11 17.92
C ILE A 186 -7.69 -14.96 17.28
N GLY A 187 -6.70 -14.30 16.68
CA GLY A 187 -5.57 -14.93 16.00
C GLY A 187 -5.88 -15.42 14.57
N VAL A 188 -7.13 -15.30 14.11
CA VAL A 188 -7.54 -15.65 12.75
C VAL A 188 -8.03 -14.43 11.98
N ASP A 189 -8.91 -13.65 12.60
CA ASP A 189 -9.54 -12.47 11.99
C ASP A 189 -9.04 -11.15 12.58
N PHE A 190 -8.53 -11.17 13.82
CA PHE A 190 -7.92 -10.03 14.51
C PHE A 190 -6.99 -10.45 15.65
#